data_AF-A0A962M515-F1
#
_entry.id   AF-A0A962M515-F1
#
_cell.length_a   1.000
_cell.length_b   1.000
_cell.length_c   1.000
_cell.angle_alpha   90.00
_cell.angle_beta   90.00
_cell.angle_gamma   90.00
#
_symmetry.space_group_name_H-M   'P 1'
#
loop_
_entity.id
_entity.type
_entity.pdbx_description
1 polymer ?
#
loop_
_entity_poly.entity_id
_entity_poly.type
_entity_poly.pdbx_seq_one_letter_code
_entity_poly.pdbx_strand_id
1 'polypeptide(L)'
;MVYTVNEYRELLTISETRNKLVNAFYLLQDIGYNIIDMHVMTMDELTTQKQFLLNLLDDVKQMVVNNEDTILKESDTSQFMLFKNADGLVHWIGSPSNKFEDKHKHIVMEKAHIKFVDALEKGEVEYPKLLLWHEDNWEVGNTQWVAYDTDGFLVAGGEIYPQYESLMKDLQSEPLGMSHRMPIKNVKFENINDLQKGDYLGIAEYISTEFSVLPLSEAASELTNWSGS
;
A
#
# COMPACT_ATOMS: atom_id res chain seq x y z
N MET A 1 15.20 -26.41 -10.74
CA MET A 1 15.33 -26.96 -9.37
C MET A 1 14.07 -27.79 -9.13
N VAL A 2 14.17 -29.06 -8.73
CA VAL A 2 13.01 -29.95 -8.53
C VAL A 2 12.74 -30.03 -7.03
N TYR A 3 11.64 -29.44 -6.58
CA TYR A 3 11.22 -29.49 -5.17
C TYR A 3 10.69 -30.87 -4.82
N THR A 4 10.92 -31.29 -3.57
CA THR A 4 10.36 -32.51 -3.02
C THR A 4 8.86 -32.34 -2.78
N VAL A 5 8.12 -33.46 -2.75
CA VAL A 5 6.65 -33.46 -2.56
C VAL A 5 6.22 -32.82 -1.23
N ASN A 6 7.11 -32.81 -0.22
CA ASN A 6 6.84 -32.16 1.07
C ASN A 6 7.02 -30.63 1.00
N GLU A 7 8.06 -30.14 0.32
CA GLU A 7 8.25 -28.70 0.06
C GLU A 7 7.10 -28.13 -0.79
N TYR A 8 6.56 -28.92 -1.73
CA TYR A 8 5.39 -28.50 -2.51
C TYR A 8 4.09 -28.42 -1.69
N ARG A 9 3.95 -29.27 -0.65
CA ARG A 9 2.79 -29.21 0.27
C ARG A 9 2.86 -28.02 1.21
N GLU A 10 4.04 -27.68 1.73
CA GLU A 10 4.21 -26.45 2.53
C GLU A 10 3.91 -25.20 1.68
N LEU A 11 4.40 -25.15 0.44
CA LEU A 11 4.14 -24.04 -0.48
C LEU A 11 2.65 -23.90 -0.86
N LEU A 12 1.93 -25.01 -1.07
CA LEU A 12 0.47 -25.01 -1.27
C LEU A 12 -0.27 -24.48 -0.04
N THR A 13 0.18 -24.86 1.16
CA THR A 13 -0.45 -24.43 2.42
C THR A 13 -0.25 -22.92 2.66
N ILE A 14 0.92 -22.37 2.29
CA ILE A 14 1.19 -20.92 2.40
C ILE A 14 0.40 -20.13 1.34
N SER A 15 0.30 -20.63 0.10
CA SER A 15 -0.53 -20.04 -0.97
C SER A 15 -2.01 -19.99 -0.62
N GLU A 16 -2.56 -21.09 -0.08
CA GLU A 16 -3.93 -21.15 0.40
C GLU A 16 -4.18 -20.14 1.52
N THR A 17 -3.16 -19.87 2.33
CA THR A 17 -3.31 -18.97 3.47
C THR A 17 -3.17 -17.50 3.11
N ARG A 18 -2.33 -17.16 2.12
CA ARG A 18 -2.29 -15.82 1.52
C ARG A 18 -3.62 -15.46 0.86
N ASN A 19 -4.22 -16.41 0.12
CA ASN A 19 -5.54 -16.20 -0.49
C ASN A 19 -6.63 -16.01 0.58
N LYS A 20 -6.56 -16.70 1.72
CA LYS A 20 -7.48 -16.48 2.85
C LYS A 20 -7.31 -15.10 3.48
N LEU A 21 -6.09 -14.60 3.61
CA LEU A 21 -5.76 -13.27 4.14
C LEU A 21 -6.24 -12.13 3.23
N VAL A 22 -5.96 -12.24 1.93
CA VAL A 22 -6.41 -11.27 0.93
C VAL A 22 -7.94 -11.29 0.80
N ASN A 23 -8.55 -12.48 0.76
CA ASN A 23 -10.01 -12.60 0.76
C ASN A 23 -10.62 -12.04 2.04
N ALA A 24 -9.97 -12.19 3.19
CA ALA A 24 -10.45 -11.61 4.43
C ALA A 24 -10.30 -10.09 4.48
N PHE A 25 -9.24 -9.53 3.92
CA PHE A 25 -9.08 -8.09 3.78
C PHE A 25 -10.17 -7.51 2.88
N TYR A 26 -10.43 -8.14 1.73
CA TYR A 26 -11.55 -7.76 0.86
C TYR A 26 -12.91 -7.96 1.54
N LEU A 27 -13.10 -9.04 2.30
CA LEU A 27 -14.34 -9.28 3.06
C LEU A 27 -14.53 -8.24 4.17
N LEU A 28 -13.45 -7.80 4.84
CA LEU A 28 -13.51 -6.76 5.86
C LEU A 28 -13.76 -5.37 5.25
N GLN A 29 -13.19 -5.08 4.07
CA GLN A 29 -13.57 -3.90 3.29
C GLN A 29 -15.03 -3.98 2.86
N ASP A 30 -15.48 -5.11 2.32
CA ASP A 30 -16.85 -5.31 1.85
C ASP A 30 -17.85 -5.27 3.01
N ILE A 31 -17.51 -5.82 4.19
CA ILE A 31 -18.31 -5.65 5.43
C ILE A 31 -18.29 -4.17 5.87
N GLY A 32 -17.14 -3.49 5.84
CA GLY A 32 -17.03 -2.07 6.17
C GLY A 32 -17.87 -1.17 5.27
N TYR A 33 -17.90 -1.46 3.96
CA TYR A 33 -18.72 -0.79 2.96
C TYR A 33 -20.21 -1.17 3.09
N ASN A 34 -20.53 -2.44 3.38
CA ASN A 34 -21.91 -2.91 3.56
C ASN A 34 -22.54 -2.54 4.91
N ILE A 35 -21.76 -2.18 5.94
CA ILE A 35 -22.32 -1.63 7.20
C ILE A 35 -23.10 -0.32 6.92
N ILE A 36 -22.77 0.40 5.85
CA ILE A 36 -23.46 1.63 5.46
C ILE A 36 -24.75 1.34 4.66
N ASP A 37 -24.90 0.16 4.06
CA ASP A 37 -26.06 -0.24 3.24
C ASP A 37 -26.77 -1.52 3.73
N MET A 38 -26.59 -1.86 5.00
CA MET A 38 -27.11 -3.09 5.60
C MET A 38 -28.62 -3.01 5.83
N HIS A 39 -29.36 -3.51 4.83
CA HIS A 39 -30.56 -4.28 5.08
C HIS A 39 -30.29 -5.30 6.21
N VAL A 40 -31.29 -5.44 7.09
CA VAL A 40 -31.27 -6.13 8.38
C VAL A 40 -30.63 -7.54 8.29
N MET A 41 -29.34 -7.65 8.59
CA MET A 41 -28.73 -8.94 8.92
C MET A 41 -29.34 -9.45 10.23
N THR A 42 -29.62 -10.74 10.29
CA THR A 42 -30.07 -11.39 11.52
C THR A 42 -28.93 -11.50 12.51
N MET A 43 -29.26 -11.62 13.81
CA MET A 43 -28.24 -11.78 14.86
C MET A 43 -27.39 -13.05 14.70
N ASP A 44 -27.94 -14.09 14.07
CA ASP A 44 -27.22 -15.34 13.80
C ASP A 44 -26.19 -15.17 12.67
N GLU A 45 -26.52 -14.41 11.63
CA GLU A 45 -25.60 -14.06 10.53
C GLU A 45 -24.44 -13.20 11.05
N LEU A 46 -24.74 -12.21 11.88
CA LEU A 46 -23.73 -11.36 12.51
C LEU A 46 -22.79 -12.18 13.41
N THR A 47 -23.35 -13.12 14.19
CA THR A 47 -22.56 -14.00 15.07
C THR A 47 -21.66 -14.93 14.26
N THR A 48 -22.16 -15.44 13.14
CA THR A 48 -21.40 -16.31 12.23
C THR A 48 -20.25 -15.56 11.57
N GLN A 49 -20.50 -14.35 11.05
CA GLN A 49 -19.46 -13.51 10.46
C GLN A 49 -18.40 -13.11 11.51
N LYS A 50 -18.84 -12.74 12.72
CA LYS A 50 -17.93 -12.44 13.83
C LYS A 50 -17.04 -13.63 14.18
N GLN A 51 -17.60 -14.84 14.27
CA GLN A 51 -16.81 -16.03 14.60
C GLN A 51 -15.83 -16.38 13.47
N PHE A 52 -16.21 -16.20 12.22
CA PHE A 52 -15.31 -16.36 11.07
C PHE A 52 -14.12 -15.39 11.15
N LEU A 53 -14.37 -14.11 11.42
CA LEU A 53 -13.32 -13.11 11.57
C LEU A 53 -12.39 -13.41 12.75
N LEU A 54 -12.93 -13.88 13.88
CA LEU A 54 -12.11 -14.27 15.04
C LEU A 54 -11.20 -15.47 14.73
N ASN A 55 -11.74 -16.50 14.06
CA ASN A 55 -10.96 -17.67 13.67
C ASN A 55 -9.85 -17.29 12.69
N LEU A 56 -10.16 -16.44 11.71
CA LEU A 56 -9.17 -15.90 10.79
C LEU A 56 -8.07 -15.11 11.53
N LEU A 57 -8.45 -14.25 12.48
CA LEU A 57 -7.49 -13.46 13.24
C LEU A 57 -6.51 -14.36 14.03
N ASP A 58 -7.02 -15.46 14.59
CA ASP A 58 -6.20 -16.44 15.30
C ASP A 58 -5.29 -17.23 14.35
N ASP A 59 -5.77 -17.59 13.16
CA ASP A 59 -4.95 -18.22 12.12
C ASP A 59 -3.78 -17.30 11.70
N VAL A 60 -4.06 -16.01 11.49
CA VAL A 60 -3.04 -15.00 11.14
C VAL A 60 -2.00 -14.85 12.25
N LYS A 61 -2.43 -14.79 13.51
CA LYS A 61 -1.51 -14.71 14.66
C LYS A 61 -0.60 -15.93 14.75
N GLN A 62 -1.15 -17.13 14.59
CA GLN A 62 -0.36 -18.36 14.61
C GLN A 62 0.66 -18.41 13.46
N MET A 63 0.34 -17.83 12.31
CA MET A 63 1.28 -17.75 11.19
C MET A 63 2.40 -16.74 11.39
N VAL A 64 2.11 -15.57 11.98
CA VAL A 64 3.14 -14.56 12.30
C VAL A 64 4.15 -15.14 13.29
N VAL A 65 3.67 -15.87 14.29
CA VAL A 65 4.52 -16.56 15.29
C VAL A 65 5.44 -17.62 14.67
N ASN A 66 5.05 -18.22 13.54
CA ASN A 66 5.80 -19.30 12.90
C ASN A 66 6.73 -18.84 11.75
N ASN A 67 6.77 -17.54 11.42
CA ASN A 67 7.47 -17.01 10.24
C ASN A 67 8.50 -15.91 10.57
N GLU A 68 9.06 -15.88 11.78
CA GLU A 68 10.03 -14.86 12.21
C GLU A 68 11.26 -14.72 11.27
N ASP A 69 11.59 -15.73 10.47
CA ASP A 69 12.68 -15.69 9.48
C ASP A 69 12.31 -15.05 8.11
N THR A 70 11.04 -14.66 7.91
CA THR A 70 10.51 -14.22 6.59
C THR A 70 10.33 -12.71 6.46
N ILE A 71 10.41 -11.98 7.58
CA ILE A 71 10.39 -10.51 7.59
C ILE A 71 11.83 -10.04 7.43
N LEU A 72 12.14 -9.45 6.27
CA LEU A 72 13.41 -8.76 6.08
C LEU A 72 13.41 -7.56 7.03
N LYS A 73 14.29 -7.63 8.04
CA LYS A 73 14.54 -6.65 9.11
C LYS A 73 13.93 -5.27 8.84
N GLU A 74 12.80 -4.95 9.50
CA GLU A 74 12.26 -3.60 9.49
C GLU A 74 13.30 -2.63 10.05
N SER A 75 13.64 -1.61 9.27
CA SER A 75 14.05 -0.34 9.84
C SER A 75 12.79 0.23 10.50
N ASP A 76 12.84 0.52 11.81
CA ASP A 76 11.78 1.20 12.58
C ASP A 76 11.39 2.57 11.98
N THR A 77 11.88 2.97 10.81
CA THR A 77 11.59 4.25 10.17
C THR A 77 11.21 4.18 8.69
N SER A 78 11.08 2.97 8.11
CA SER A 78 10.81 2.83 6.68
C SER A 78 9.33 2.97 6.33
N GLN A 79 9.04 3.73 5.28
CA GLN A 79 7.70 3.87 4.68
C GLN A 79 7.47 2.89 3.52
N PHE A 80 8.44 2.00 3.31
CA PHE A 80 8.53 1.07 2.20
C PHE A 80 9.03 -0.27 2.73
N MET A 81 8.22 -1.31 2.53
CA MET A 81 8.49 -2.66 3.02
C MET A 81 8.58 -3.62 1.85
N LEU A 82 9.52 -4.57 1.95
CA LEU A 82 9.63 -5.71 1.05
C LEU A 82 9.21 -6.98 1.75
N PHE A 83 8.51 -7.85 1.04
CA PHE A 83 8.17 -9.18 1.51
C PHE A 83 8.22 -10.18 0.37
N LYS A 84 8.55 -11.44 0.69
CA LYS A 84 8.61 -12.51 -0.30
C LYS A 84 7.36 -13.36 -0.23
N ASN A 85 6.65 -13.49 -1.35
CA ASN A 85 5.46 -14.30 -1.43
C ASN A 85 5.79 -15.79 -1.64
N ALA A 86 4.79 -16.67 -1.43
CA ALA A 86 4.93 -18.12 -1.58
C ALA A 86 5.31 -18.58 -3.00
N ASP A 87 4.99 -17.77 -4.00
CA ASP A 87 5.40 -17.95 -5.40
C ASP A 87 6.90 -17.65 -5.61
N GLY A 88 7.60 -17.15 -4.60
CA GLY A 88 9.00 -16.80 -4.65
C GLY A 88 9.26 -15.42 -5.26
N LEU A 89 8.23 -14.62 -5.54
CA LEU A 89 8.39 -13.24 -5.99
C LEU A 89 8.53 -12.28 -4.80
N VAL A 90 9.32 -11.22 -5.00
CA VAL A 90 9.44 -10.13 -4.02
C VAL A 90 8.40 -9.07 -4.33
N HIS A 91 7.59 -8.76 -3.33
CA HIS A 91 6.58 -7.72 -3.37
C HIS A 91 6.99 -6.54 -2.51
N TRP A 92 6.34 -5.41 -2.78
CA TRP A 92 6.51 -4.21 -2.01
C TRP A 92 5.16 -3.63 -1.59
N ILE A 93 5.19 -2.89 -0.49
CA ILE A 93 4.11 -2.04 -0.02
C ILE A 93 4.71 -0.74 0.53
N GLY A 94 4.04 0.38 0.30
CA GLY A 94 4.46 1.64 0.88
C GLY A 94 3.48 2.78 0.63
N SER A 95 3.80 3.96 1.17
CA SER A 95 2.91 5.13 1.13
C SER A 95 3.54 6.30 0.36
N PRO A 96 3.32 6.41 -0.97
CA PRO A 96 3.89 7.49 -1.78
C PRO A 96 3.36 8.91 -1.49
N SER A 97 2.19 9.06 -0.86
CA SER A 97 1.57 10.36 -0.63
C SER A 97 0.53 10.32 0.51
N ASN A 98 0.05 11.49 0.94
CA ASN A 98 -1.00 11.63 1.96
C ASN A 98 -1.72 12.98 1.87
N LYS A 99 -2.80 13.14 2.65
CA LYS A 99 -3.59 14.38 2.71
C LYS A 99 -3.01 15.48 3.61
N PHE A 100 -1.87 15.25 4.24
CA PHE A 100 -1.24 16.21 5.13
C PHE A 100 -0.34 17.17 4.33
N GLU A 101 0.04 18.26 4.99
CA GLU A 101 0.90 19.26 4.37
C GLU A 101 2.31 18.70 4.15
N ASP A 102 2.78 18.75 2.91
CA ASP A 102 4.13 18.31 2.56
C ASP A 102 5.20 19.35 2.96
N LYS A 103 6.47 19.00 2.75
CA LYS A 103 7.62 19.89 3.00
C LYS A 103 7.58 21.17 2.17
N HIS A 104 6.85 21.17 1.06
CA HIS A 104 6.69 22.29 0.13
C HIS A 104 5.42 23.10 0.36
N LYS A 105 4.67 22.83 1.45
CA LYS A 105 3.43 23.53 1.81
C LYS A 105 2.28 23.26 0.83
N HIS A 106 2.32 22.16 0.10
CA HIS A 106 1.19 21.68 -0.67
C HIS A 106 0.37 20.68 0.15
N ILE A 107 -0.92 20.65 -0.13
CA ILE A 107 -1.87 19.68 0.41
C ILE A 107 -2.52 18.99 -0.78
N VAL A 108 -2.35 17.67 -0.87
CA VAL A 108 -3.14 16.84 -1.77
C VAL A 108 -4.46 16.57 -1.08
N MET A 109 -5.56 17.04 -1.68
CA MET A 109 -6.85 16.89 -1.04
C MET A 109 -7.25 15.42 -1.03
N GLU A 110 -7.92 14.98 0.04
CA GLU A 110 -8.49 13.63 0.15
C GLU A 110 -9.30 13.21 -1.08
N LYS A 111 -10.18 14.11 -1.58
CA LYS A 111 -10.95 13.88 -2.80
C LYS A 111 -10.07 13.62 -4.04
N ALA A 112 -8.86 14.17 -4.08
CA ALA A 112 -7.93 13.98 -5.19
C ALA A 112 -7.34 12.57 -5.18
N HIS A 113 -6.98 12.05 -4.00
CA HIS A 113 -6.53 10.66 -3.84
C HIS A 113 -7.63 9.67 -4.22
N ILE A 114 -8.85 9.87 -3.71
CA ILE A 114 -10.01 9.02 -4.03
C ILE A 114 -10.27 9.01 -5.54
N LYS A 115 -10.25 10.18 -6.18
CA LYS A 115 -10.45 10.29 -7.63
C LYS A 115 -9.36 9.58 -8.42
N PHE A 116 -8.11 9.66 -7.97
CA PHE A 116 -6.99 8.97 -8.62
C PHE A 116 -7.12 7.44 -8.50
N VAL A 117 -7.47 6.93 -7.32
CA VAL A 117 -7.74 5.49 -7.11
C VAL A 117 -8.90 5.01 -7.99
N ASP A 118 -10.02 5.74 -8.00
CA ASP A 118 -11.19 5.41 -8.83
C ASP A 118 -10.84 5.38 -10.34
N ALA A 119 -10.00 6.30 -10.82
CA ALA A 119 -9.51 6.30 -12.20
C ALA A 119 -8.62 5.08 -12.52
N LEU A 120 -7.81 4.61 -11.57
CA LEU A 120 -7.00 3.39 -11.71
C LEU A 120 -7.90 2.15 -11.79
N GLU A 121 -8.85 2.02 -10.87
CA GLU A 121 -9.77 0.87 -10.80
C GLU A 121 -10.65 0.76 -12.04
N LYS A 122 -11.05 1.90 -12.61
CA LYS A 122 -11.81 1.95 -13.87
C LYS A 122 -10.95 1.74 -15.13
N GLY A 123 -9.62 1.69 -14.99
CA GLY A 123 -8.69 1.60 -16.11
C GLY A 123 -8.66 2.86 -16.99
N GLU A 124 -9.08 4.01 -16.45
CA GLU A 124 -9.00 5.30 -17.15
C GLU A 124 -7.55 5.81 -17.21
N VAL A 125 -6.73 5.38 -16.24
CA VAL A 125 -5.29 5.63 -16.20
C VAL A 125 -4.54 4.34 -15.85
N GLU A 126 -3.28 4.25 -16.29
CA GLU A 126 -2.42 3.11 -15.98
C GLU A 126 -1.85 3.20 -14.56
N TYR A 127 -1.60 2.03 -13.95
CA TYR A 127 -0.90 1.97 -12.67
C TYR A 127 0.51 2.59 -12.77
N PRO A 128 0.94 3.39 -11.78
CA PRO A 128 2.26 3.98 -11.77
C PRO A 128 3.38 2.92 -11.78
N LYS A 129 4.50 3.24 -12.42
CA LYS A 129 5.72 2.41 -12.31
C LYS A 129 6.34 2.57 -10.93
N LEU A 130 7.08 1.55 -10.46
CA LEU A 130 7.96 1.71 -9.30
C LEU A 130 9.37 2.08 -9.77
N LEU A 131 9.84 3.27 -9.41
CA LEU A 131 11.16 3.79 -9.77
C LEU A 131 12.06 3.93 -8.55
N LEU A 132 13.37 4.03 -8.79
CA LEU A 132 14.31 4.60 -7.84
C LEU A 132 14.54 6.08 -8.15
N TRP A 133 14.46 6.95 -7.13
CA TRP A 133 14.83 8.37 -7.23
C TRP A 133 14.15 9.16 -8.36
N HIS A 134 12.95 8.78 -8.77
CA HIS A 134 12.24 9.37 -9.92
C HIS A 134 12.96 9.22 -11.27
N GLU A 135 13.97 8.35 -11.39
CA GLU A 135 14.70 8.18 -12.65
C GLU A 135 13.96 7.19 -13.56
N ASP A 136 13.48 7.68 -14.72
CA ASP A 136 12.66 6.88 -15.66
C ASP A 136 13.41 5.63 -16.18
N ASN A 137 14.75 5.65 -16.15
CA ASN A 137 15.61 4.52 -16.54
C ASN A 137 15.86 3.55 -15.39
N TRP A 138 15.41 3.84 -14.16
CA TRP A 138 15.61 3.05 -12.96
C TRP A 138 14.28 2.46 -12.46
N GLU A 139 13.49 1.93 -13.40
CA GLU A 139 12.29 1.16 -13.09
C GLU A 139 12.68 -0.17 -12.46
N VAL A 140 12.26 -0.37 -11.20
CA VAL A 140 12.63 -1.54 -10.39
C VAL A 140 11.48 -2.48 -10.11
N GLY A 141 10.26 -2.09 -10.47
CA GLY A 141 9.07 -2.90 -10.26
C GLY A 141 7.83 -2.30 -10.89
N ASN A 142 6.71 -2.97 -10.66
CA ASN A 142 5.39 -2.51 -11.07
C ASN A 142 4.54 -2.18 -9.84
N THR A 143 3.53 -1.33 -10.03
CA THR A 143 2.42 -1.19 -9.09
C THR A 143 1.27 -2.05 -9.59
N GLN A 144 0.68 -2.84 -8.70
CA GLN A 144 -0.46 -3.72 -9.02
C GLN A 144 -1.74 -3.23 -8.38
N TRP A 145 -1.65 -2.49 -7.28
CA TRP A 145 -2.79 -1.94 -6.58
C TRP A 145 -2.42 -0.62 -5.90
N VAL A 146 -3.43 0.24 -5.73
CA VAL A 146 -3.35 1.50 -4.99
C VAL A 146 -4.66 1.64 -4.24
N ALA A 147 -4.57 2.05 -2.97
CA ALA A 147 -5.72 2.31 -2.12
C ALA A 147 -5.52 3.64 -1.39
N TYR A 148 -6.63 4.24 -0.98
CA TYR A 148 -6.61 5.37 -0.06
C TYR A 148 -7.24 4.92 1.26
N ASP A 149 -6.51 5.04 2.36
CA ASP A 149 -6.98 4.57 3.66
C ASP A 149 -7.75 5.65 4.43
N THR A 150 -8.33 5.24 5.56
CA THR A 150 -9.12 6.13 6.44
C THR A 150 -8.27 7.13 7.21
N ASP A 151 -6.98 6.83 7.41
CA ASP A 151 -6.04 7.70 8.13
C ASP A 151 -5.51 8.81 7.22
N GLY A 152 -5.75 8.70 5.92
CA GLY A 152 -5.53 9.73 4.93
C GLY A 152 -4.27 9.53 4.09
N PHE A 153 -3.78 8.30 4.00
CA PHE A 153 -2.61 7.92 3.24
C PHE A 153 -2.99 7.23 1.93
N LEU A 154 -2.22 7.53 0.89
CA LEU A 154 -2.26 6.78 -0.36
C LEU A 154 -1.27 5.63 -0.23
N VAL A 155 -1.79 4.41 -0.14
CA VAL A 155 -0.99 3.19 -0.01
C VAL A 155 -0.95 2.48 -1.35
N ALA A 156 0.22 1.98 -1.73
CA ALA A 156 0.41 1.25 -2.96
C ALA A 156 1.25 0.00 -2.73
N GLY A 157 1.12 -0.96 -3.64
CA GLY A 157 1.97 -2.13 -3.64
C GLY A 157 1.99 -2.83 -5.00
N GLY A 158 2.93 -3.76 -5.13
CA GLY A 158 3.14 -4.51 -6.36
C GLY A 158 4.35 -5.43 -6.27
N GLU A 159 5.00 -5.67 -7.40
CA GLU A 159 6.13 -6.60 -7.53
C GLU A 159 7.43 -5.87 -7.84
N ILE A 160 8.52 -6.37 -7.28
CA ILE A 160 9.90 -6.02 -7.66
C ILE A 160 10.32 -6.93 -8.80
N TYR A 161 10.95 -6.37 -9.85
CA TYR A 161 11.45 -7.20 -10.92
C TYR A 161 12.62 -8.07 -10.44
N PRO A 162 12.70 -9.35 -10.84
CA PRO A 162 13.68 -10.31 -10.31
C PRO A 162 15.13 -9.84 -10.34
N GLN A 163 15.52 -9.09 -11.38
CA GLN A 163 16.88 -8.57 -11.53
C GLN A 163 17.26 -7.48 -10.51
N TYR A 164 16.30 -6.91 -9.78
CA TYR A 164 16.52 -5.88 -8.77
C TYR A 164 16.29 -6.37 -7.32
N GLU A 165 15.90 -7.63 -7.10
CA GLU A 165 15.63 -8.16 -5.75
C GLU A 165 16.81 -7.93 -4.78
N SER A 166 18.04 -8.23 -5.22
CA SER A 166 19.23 -8.06 -4.39
C SER A 166 19.45 -6.59 -4.03
N LEU A 167 19.31 -5.70 -5.01
CA LEU A 167 19.47 -4.26 -4.80
C LEU A 167 18.43 -3.73 -3.81
N MET A 168 17.16 -4.10 -4.01
CA MET A 168 16.08 -3.64 -3.13
C MET A 168 16.23 -4.18 -1.71
N LYS A 169 16.71 -5.42 -1.55
CA LYS A 169 17.04 -5.99 -0.24
C LYS A 169 18.18 -5.25 0.45
N ASP A 170 19.23 -4.85 -0.29
CA ASP A 170 20.33 -4.07 0.27
C ASP A 170 19.85 -2.67 0.69
N LEU A 171 18.96 -2.05 -0.09
CA LEU A 171 18.40 -0.74 0.25
C LEU A 171 17.50 -0.75 1.50
N GLN A 172 16.90 -1.88 1.88
CA GLN A 172 16.08 -1.98 3.10
C GLN A 172 16.85 -1.68 4.40
N SER A 173 18.20 -1.73 4.39
CA SER A 173 18.98 -1.32 5.56
C SER A 173 19.06 0.20 5.74
N GLU A 174 18.63 0.97 4.75
CA GLU A 174 18.62 2.43 4.78
C GLU A 174 17.25 2.97 5.23
N PRO A 175 17.17 4.20 5.77
CA PRO A 175 15.89 4.86 6.01
C PRO A 175 15.28 5.26 4.68
N LEU A 176 14.40 4.43 4.15
CA LEU A 176 13.69 4.67 2.90
C LEU A 176 12.31 5.29 3.14
N GLY A 177 11.91 6.16 2.23
CA GLY A 177 10.54 6.62 2.11
C GLY A 177 10.05 6.48 0.68
N MET A 178 8.85 7.02 0.44
CA MET A 178 8.27 7.08 -0.90
C MET A 178 7.82 8.48 -1.28
N SER A 179 7.73 8.68 -2.59
CA SER A 179 7.19 9.88 -3.20
C SER A 179 6.54 9.53 -4.55
N HIS A 180 6.00 10.53 -5.23
CA HIS A 180 5.38 10.37 -6.53
C HIS A 180 5.51 11.61 -7.39
N ARG A 181 5.61 11.43 -8.70
CA ARG A 181 5.61 12.50 -9.69
C ARG A 181 4.20 12.73 -10.20
N MET A 182 3.76 13.98 -10.13
CA MET A 182 2.51 14.47 -10.70
C MET A 182 2.84 15.48 -11.80
N PRO A 183 2.87 15.08 -13.09
CA PRO A 183 3.11 16.02 -14.17
C PRO A 183 2.11 17.19 -14.11
N ILE A 184 2.58 18.43 -14.18
CA ILE A 184 1.75 19.64 -14.01
C ILE A 184 0.48 19.63 -14.87
N LYS A 185 0.57 19.10 -16.10
CA LYS A 185 -0.58 18.95 -17.02
C LYS A 185 -1.73 18.09 -16.48
N ASN A 186 -1.43 17.22 -15.52
CA ASN A 186 -2.39 16.31 -14.87
C ASN A 186 -2.90 16.87 -13.54
N VAL A 187 -2.35 17.99 -13.05
CA VAL A 187 -2.69 18.56 -11.75
C VAL A 187 -3.70 19.69 -11.92
N LYS A 188 -4.77 19.65 -11.13
CA LYS A 188 -5.69 20.77 -10.98
C LYS A 188 -5.66 21.28 -9.55
N PHE A 189 -5.46 22.59 -9.43
CA PHE A 189 -5.44 23.28 -8.16
C PHE A 189 -6.80 23.93 -7.86
N GLU A 190 -7.12 24.04 -6.58
CA GLU A 190 -8.29 24.75 -6.07
C GLU A 190 -7.88 25.64 -4.90
N ASN A 191 -8.48 26.84 -4.81
CA ASN A 191 -8.30 27.69 -3.64
C ASN A 191 -9.10 27.11 -2.48
N ILE A 192 -8.41 26.85 -1.37
CA ILE A 192 -9.00 26.44 -0.11
C ILE A 192 -8.87 27.62 0.85
N ASN A 193 -10.01 28.06 1.38
CA ASN A 193 -10.03 29.01 2.49
C ASN A 193 -10.10 28.23 3.80
N ASP A 194 -9.00 28.25 4.55
CA ASP A 194 -8.95 27.67 5.88
C ASP A 194 -8.91 28.78 6.93
N LEU A 195 -9.77 28.66 7.94
CA LEU A 195 -9.92 29.70 8.98
C LEU A 195 -8.63 29.93 9.80
N GLN A 196 -7.72 28.95 9.85
CA GLN A 196 -6.47 29.03 10.59
C GLN A 196 -5.26 29.37 9.70
N LYS A 197 -5.23 28.85 8.46
CA LYS A 197 -4.09 29.02 7.53
C LYS A 197 -4.30 30.12 6.49
N GLY A 198 -5.52 30.64 6.35
CA GLY A 198 -5.89 31.56 5.27
C GLY A 198 -6.12 30.84 3.94
N ASP A 199 -6.02 31.59 2.84
CA ASP A 199 -6.18 31.04 1.50
C ASP A 199 -4.90 30.30 1.05
N TYR A 200 -5.03 29.05 0.61
CA TYR A 200 -3.95 28.28 0.00
C TYR A 200 -4.43 27.46 -1.19
N LEU A 201 -3.50 27.00 -2.04
CA LEU A 201 -3.79 26.16 -3.20
C LEU A 201 -3.67 24.68 -2.80
N GLY A 202 -4.80 23.98 -2.81
CA GLY A 202 -4.84 22.52 -2.67
C GLY A 202 -4.81 21.84 -4.04
N ILE A 203 -4.21 20.66 -4.11
CA ILE A 203 -4.29 19.79 -5.29
C ILE A 203 -5.63 19.05 -5.22
N ALA A 204 -6.58 19.46 -6.07
CA ALA A 204 -7.93 18.93 -6.11
C ALA A 204 -8.08 17.72 -7.05
N GLU A 205 -7.21 17.62 -8.05
CA GLU A 205 -7.10 16.47 -8.95
C GLU A 205 -5.64 16.28 -9.36
N TYR A 206 -5.20 15.03 -9.49
CA TYR A 206 -3.90 14.69 -10.06
C TYR A 206 -3.94 13.30 -10.70
N ILE A 207 -2.99 13.01 -11.59
CA ILE A 207 -2.65 11.65 -12.02
C ILE A 207 -1.15 11.45 -11.80
N SER A 208 -0.79 10.48 -10.96
CA SER A 208 0.60 10.06 -10.80
C SER A 208 1.02 9.17 -11.95
N THR A 209 2.24 9.39 -12.46
CA THR A 209 2.82 8.55 -13.52
C THR A 209 3.83 7.54 -12.99
N GLU A 210 4.31 7.75 -11.76
CA GLU A 210 5.27 6.86 -11.09
C GLU A 210 5.14 6.99 -9.57
N PHE A 211 5.62 5.96 -8.88
CA PHE A 211 5.94 5.96 -7.46
C PHE A 211 7.42 5.66 -7.29
N SER A 212 8.09 6.40 -6.41
CA SER A 212 9.53 6.30 -6.23
C SER A 212 9.89 5.86 -4.83
N VAL A 213 10.89 4.97 -4.75
CA VAL A 213 11.61 4.68 -3.51
C VAL A 213 12.88 5.52 -3.49
N LEU A 214 13.11 6.20 -2.38
CA LEU A 214 14.21 7.16 -2.19
C LEU A 214 14.51 7.30 -0.69
N PRO A 215 15.64 7.92 -0.29
CA PRO A 215 15.92 8.18 1.11
C PRO A 215 14.79 8.97 1.78
N LEU A 216 14.53 8.67 3.04
CA LEU A 216 13.46 9.29 3.82
C LEU A 216 13.56 10.83 3.87
N SER A 217 14.77 11.40 3.78
CA SER A 217 14.97 12.85 3.73
C SER A 217 14.33 13.51 2.50
N GLU A 218 14.20 12.76 1.41
CA GLU A 218 13.65 13.21 0.12
C GLU A 218 12.20 12.74 -0.10
N ALA A 219 11.67 11.89 0.79
CA ALA A 219 10.29 11.39 0.70
C ALA A 219 9.26 12.52 0.75
N ALA A 220 8.08 12.27 0.16
CA ALA A 220 7.01 13.27 0.07
C ALA A 220 6.56 13.79 1.44
N SER A 221 6.61 12.92 2.46
CA SER A 221 6.28 13.27 3.83
C SER A 221 7.13 12.49 4.82
N GLU A 222 7.45 13.11 5.95
CA GLU A 222 8.03 12.39 7.10
C GLU A 222 6.96 11.63 7.90
N LEU A 223 5.68 11.98 7.69
CA LEU A 223 4.53 11.41 8.41
C LEU A 223 4.11 10.03 7.91
N THR A 224 4.67 9.57 6.79
CA THR A 224 4.37 8.26 6.19
C THR A 224 5.13 7.10 6.85
N ASN A 225 5.80 7.34 7.97
CA ASN A 225 6.52 6.32 8.72
C ASN A 225 5.55 5.45 9.55
N TRP A 226 5.69 4.13 9.45
CA TRP A 226 4.76 3.16 10.04
C TRP A 226 4.99 2.91 11.53
N SER A 227 6.09 3.38 12.11
CA SER A 227 6.45 3.12 13.52
C SER A 227 5.73 4.00 14.55
N GLY A 228 4.65 4.69 14.19
CA GLY A 228 4.08 5.75 15.01
C GLY A 228 2.58 6.02 14.89
N SER A 229 1.75 5.02 14.55
CA SER A 229 0.28 5.07 14.67
C SER A 229 -0.21 4.17 15.81
#